data_AF-A0ABD1W759-F1
#
_entry.id   AF-A0ABD1W759-F1
#
_cell.length_a   1.000
_cell.length_b   1.000
_cell.length_c   1.000
_cell.angle_alpha   90.00
_cell.angle_beta   90.00
_cell.angle_gamma   90.00
#
_symmetry.space_group_name_H-M   'P 1'
#
loop_
_entity.id
_entity.type
_entity.pdbx_description
1 polymer ?
#
loop_
_entity_poly.entity_id
_entity_poly.type
_entity_poly.pdbx_seq_one_letter_code
_entity_poly.pdbx_strand_id
1 'polypeptide(L)'
;MESSSATSQISHEAVCFCGQASVTRTSWTEKNPGRRFRDCSFYGRPVSCDYFSWVDLPPYPRYKAIINGLLRKGNNKGNEEQKIRRLVKFHRIALGVFVLGAIIQNLWLRIVPDNLLGLVLERKLELFMW
;
A
#
# COMPACT_ATOMS: atom_id res chain seq x y z
N MET A 1 39.88 -47.68 -9.29
CA MET A 1 38.60 -47.48 -9.97
C MET A 1 37.71 -46.72 -9.01
N GLU A 2 37.69 -45.40 -9.20
CA GLU A 2 36.83 -44.43 -8.53
C GLU A 2 35.37 -44.85 -8.62
N SER A 3 34.60 -44.70 -7.55
CA SER A 3 33.14 -44.59 -7.66
C SER A 3 32.66 -43.44 -6.77
N SER A 4 32.98 -42.23 -7.24
CA SER A 4 32.32 -41.00 -6.82
C SER A 4 31.04 -40.88 -7.64
N SER A 5 29.88 -40.99 -7.00
CA SER A 5 28.64 -40.48 -7.60
C SER A 5 27.93 -39.59 -6.60
N ALA A 6 28.36 -38.33 -6.62
CA ALA A 6 27.59 -37.22 -6.08
C ALA A 6 26.38 -37.00 -7.00
N THR A 7 25.21 -37.50 -6.62
CA THR A 7 23.95 -37.00 -7.19
C THR A 7 23.36 -35.98 -6.23
N SER A 8 23.82 -34.75 -6.42
CA SER A 8 23.22 -33.54 -5.91
C SER A 8 21.76 -33.40 -6.35
N GLN A 9 20.88 -33.10 -5.40
CA GLN A 9 19.67 -32.27 -5.58
C GLN A 9 18.68 -32.70 -6.68
N ILE A 10 17.90 -33.75 -6.43
CA ILE A 10 16.58 -33.86 -7.05
C ILE A 10 15.58 -33.21 -6.08
N SER A 11 15.27 -31.93 -6.30
CA SER A 11 14.03 -31.37 -5.79
C SER A 11 12.89 -32.14 -6.45
N HIS A 12 12.41 -33.20 -5.80
CA HIS A 12 11.13 -33.78 -6.20
C HIS A 12 10.11 -32.64 -6.17
N GLU A 13 9.59 -32.30 -7.35
CA GLU A 13 8.55 -31.31 -7.58
C GLU A 13 7.33 -31.74 -6.77
N ALA A 14 7.17 -31.22 -5.54
CA ALA A 14 6.03 -31.61 -4.72
C ALA A 14 4.74 -31.19 -5.43
N VAL A 15 3.78 -32.10 -5.55
CA VAL A 15 2.53 -31.88 -6.28
C VAL A 15 1.43 -31.50 -5.29
N CYS A 16 0.62 -30.50 -5.61
CA CYS A 16 -0.53 -30.11 -4.79
C CYS A 16 -1.74 -31.03 -5.01
N PHE A 17 -2.81 -30.89 -4.22
CA PHE A 17 -4.00 -31.74 -4.34
C PHE A 17 -4.76 -31.59 -5.67
N CYS A 18 -4.47 -30.55 -6.45
CA CYS A 18 -5.00 -30.38 -7.82
C CYS A 18 -4.22 -31.19 -8.88
N GLY A 19 -3.17 -31.93 -8.49
CA GLY A 19 -2.29 -32.64 -9.43
C GLY A 19 -1.28 -31.74 -10.15
N GLN A 20 -1.13 -30.47 -9.72
CA GLN A 20 -0.19 -29.51 -10.31
C GLN A 20 1.07 -29.35 -9.46
N ALA A 21 2.18 -28.95 -10.07
CA ALA A 21 3.40 -28.59 -9.35
C ALA A 21 3.13 -27.49 -8.31
N SER A 22 3.58 -27.71 -7.08
CA SER A 22 3.48 -26.73 -6.00
C SER A 22 4.55 -25.65 -6.13
N VAL A 23 4.21 -24.44 -5.74
CA VAL A 23 5.10 -23.28 -5.82
C VAL A 23 5.75 -23.04 -4.47
N THR A 24 7.06 -22.81 -4.44
CA THR A 24 7.76 -22.40 -3.22
C THR A 24 7.62 -20.90 -3.00
N ARG A 25 7.14 -20.50 -1.82
CA ARG A 25 7.00 -19.11 -1.39
C ARG A 25 7.70 -18.88 -0.07
N THR A 26 8.03 -17.63 0.22
CA THR A 26 8.64 -17.22 1.49
C THR A 26 7.58 -16.54 2.37
N SER A 27 7.46 -16.99 3.62
CA SER A 27 6.59 -16.32 4.60
C SER A 27 7.28 -15.06 5.11
N TRP A 28 6.55 -13.93 5.05
CA TRP A 28 6.98 -12.65 5.62
C TRP A 28 6.18 -12.29 6.88
N THR A 29 5.51 -13.28 7.48
CA THR A 29 4.76 -13.09 8.72
C THR A 29 5.69 -13.00 9.92
N GLU A 30 5.28 -12.27 10.95
CA GLU A 30 6.06 -12.17 12.19
C GLU A 30 6.31 -13.54 12.85
N LYS A 31 5.40 -14.51 12.64
CA LYS A 31 5.49 -15.85 13.23
C LYS A 31 6.57 -16.70 12.55
N ASN A 32 6.68 -16.62 11.22
CA ASN A 32 7.57 -17.46 10.40
C ASN A 32 8.39 -16.61 9.40
N PRO A 33 9.12 -15.58 9.82
CA PRO A 33 9.74 -14.66 8.90
C PRO A 33 10.87 -15.35 8.13
N GLY A 34 10.89 -15.16 6.81
CA GLY A 34 11.89 -15.71 5.91
C GLY A 34 11.81 -17.23 5.69
N ARG A 35 10.82 -17.94 6.28
CA ARG A 35 10.69 -19.40 6.16
C ARG A 35 9.99 -19.77 4.86
N ARG A 36 10.56 -20.69 4.08
CA ARG A 36 9.93 -21.15 2.83
C ARG A 36 8.91 -22.25 3.06
N PHE A 37 7.80 -22.16 2.34
CA PHE A 37 6.74 -23.16 2.26
C PHE A 37 6.37 -23.40 0.81
N ARG A 38 5.73 -24.54 0.53
CA ARG A 38 5.11 -24.83 -0.76
C ARG A 38 3.61 -24.70 -0.64
N ASP A 39 2.98 -24.13 -1.66
CA ASP A 39 1.52 -24.05 -1.77
C ASP A 39 1.02 -24.38 -3.19
N CYS A 40 -0.30 -24.44 -3.33
CA CYS A 40 -0.93 -24.61 -4.63
C CYS A 40 -0.55 -23.45 -5.56
N SER A 41 -0.18 -23.76 -6.80
CA SER A 41 0.09 -22.75 -7.84
C SER A 41 -1.11 -21.82 -8.08
N PHE A 42 -2.33 -22.31 -7.83
CA PHE A 42 -3.56 -21.54 -7.94
C PHE A 42 -3.98 -20.83 -6.65
N TYR A 43 -3.18 -20.87 -5.57
CA TYR A 43 -3.53 -20.28 -4.26
C TYR A 43 -4.15 -18.87 -4.39
N GLY A 44 -5.31 -18.67 -3.75
CA GLY A 44 -6.08 -17.42 -3.81
C GLY A 44 -7.09 -17.33 -4.96
N ARG A 45 -7.22 -18.37 -5.79
CA ARG A 45 -8.24 -18.49 -6.84
C ARG A 45 -9.37 -19.44 -6.40
N PRO A 46 -10.58 -19.34 -6.98
CA PRO A 46 -11.69 -20.23 -6.64
C PRO A 46 -11.39 -21.73 -6.82
N VAL A 47 -10.48 -22.09 -7.73
CA VAL A 47 -10.07 -23.47 -8.02
C VAL A 47 -8.87 -23.98 -7.21
N SER A 48 -8.37 -23.17 -6.27
CA SER A 48 -7.18 -23.54 -5.50
C SER A 48 -7.48 -24.58 -4.43
N CYS A 49 -6.55 -25.51 -4.20
CA CYS A 49 -6.57 -26.37 -3.03
C CYS A 49 -5.73 -25.81 -1.89
N ASP A 50 -5.99 -26.28 -0.67
CA ASP A 50 -5.29 -25.88 0.55
C ASP A 50 -3.99 -26.67 0.80
N TYR A 51 -3.33 -27.11 -0.27
CA TYR A 51 -2.03 -27.77 -0.15
C TYR A 51 -1.01 -26.80 0.48
N PHE A 52 -0.36 -27.25 1.56
CA PHE A 52 0.64 -26.49 2.26
C PHE A 52 1.70 -27.42 2.86
N SER A 53 2.98 -27.12 2.64
CA SER A 53 4.08 -27.83 3.32
C SER A 53 5.27 -26.92 3.59
N TRP A 54 5.95 -27.10 4.72
CA TRP A 54 7.16 -26.35 5.03
C TRP A 54 8.36 -26.93 4.27
N VAL A 55 9.18 -26.07 3.64
CA VAL A 55 10.46 -26.47 3.01
C VAL A 55 11.58 -26.41 4.05
N ASP A 56 11.64 -25.30 4.78
CA ASP A 56 12.68 -25.07 5.78
C ASP A 56 12.19 -25.47 7.18
N LEU A 57 13.12 -25.80 8.06
CA LEU A 57 12.85 -25.93 9.50
C LEU A 57 12.40 -24.58 10.10
N PRO A 58 11.77 -24.59 11.29
CA PRO A 58 11.42 -23.35 11.98
C PRO A 58 12.66 -22.47 12.20
N PRO A 59 12.56 -21.15 11.99
CA PRO A 59 13.68 -20.23 12.18
C PRO A 59 14.07 -20.15 13.66
N TYR A 60 15.37 -20.07 13.92
CA TYR A 60 15.89 -19.87 15.28
C TYR A 60 15.39 -18.53 15.87
N PRO A 61 15.06 -18.44 17.18
CA PRO A 61 14.46 -17.23 17.77
C PRO A 61 15.25 -15.94 17.53
N ARG A 62 16.59 -15.99 17.56
CA ARG A 62 17.44 -14.81 17.29
C ARG A 62 17.29 -14.32 15.84
N TYR A 63 17.23 -15.24 14.87
CA TYR A 63 17.04 -14.88 13.46
C TYR A 63 15.67 -14.23 13.23
N LYS A 64 14.62 -14.79 13.86
CA LYS A 64 13.27 -14.22 13.87
C LYS A 64 13.26 -12.78 14.41
N ALA A 65 13.93 -12.54 15.54
CA ALA A 65 14.00 -11.21 16.14
C ALA A 65 14.71 -10.19 15.22
N ILE A 66 15.80 -10.59 14.58
CA ILE A 66 16.53 -9.74 13.64
C ILE A 66 15.66 -9.39 12.43
N ILE A 67 15.08 -10.38 11.75
CA ILE A 67 14.24 -10.12 10.56
C ILE A 67 13.04 -9.24 10.93
N ASN A 68 12.31 -9.55 12.00
CA ASN A 68 11.17 -8.75 12.42
C ASN A 68 11.58 -7.32 12.77
N GLY A 69 12.75 -7.14 13.40
CA GLY A 69 13.32 -5.81 13.67
C GLY A 69 13.57 -5.02 12.38
N LEU A 70 14.10 -5.67 11.35
CA LEU A 70 14.34 -5.06 10.03
C LEU A 70 13.03 -4.71 9.32
N LEU A 71 12.06 -5.63 9.30
CA LEU A 71 10.73 -5.40 8.71
C LEU A 71 10.03 -4.22 9.37
N ARG A 72 10.02 -4.16 10.70
CA ARG A 72 9.45 -3.03 11.45
C ARG A 72 10.13 -1.71 11.10
N LYS A 73 11.46 -1.71 11.00
CA LYS A 73 12.23 -0.51 10.61
C LYS A 73 11.88 -0.05 9.19
N GLY A 74 11.71 -0.99 8.25
CA GLY A 74 11.28 -0.69 6.88
C GLY A 74 9.87 -0.10 6.82
N ASN A 75 8.92 -0.74 7.49
CA ASN A 75 7.53 -0.28 7.57
C ASN A 75 7.42 1.11 8.20
N ASN A 76 8.15 1.37 9.28
CA ASN A 76 8.15 2.68 9.93
C ASN A 76 8.66 3.77 8.98
N LYS A 77 9.76 3.52 8.25
CA LYS A 77 10.27 4.46 7.24
C LYS A 77 9.23 4.74 6.15
N GLY A 78 8.62 3.69 5.59
CA GLY A 78 7.57 3.84 4.58
C GLY A 78 6.36 4.64 5.09
N ASN A 79 5.95 4.41 6.34
CA ASN A 79 4.85 5.13 6.97
C ASN A 79 5.16 6.61 7.17
N GLU A 80 6.36 6.95 7.66
CA GLU A 80 6.78 8.34 7.82
C GLU A 80 6.88 9.07 6.46
N GLU A 81 7.44 8.42 5.44
CA GLU A 81 7.44 8.96 4.08
C GLU A 81 6.03 9.20 3.55
N GLN A 82 5.10 8.26 3.78
CA GLN A 82 3.70 8.43 3.38
C GLN A 82 3.01 9.58 4.11
N LYS A 83 3.30 9.80 5.41
CA LYS A 83 2.77 10.95 6.16
C LYS A 83 3.25 12.26 5.56
N ILE A 84 4.57 12.39 5.34
CA ILE A 84 5.16 13.59 4.74
C ILE A 84 4.58 13.84 3.34
N ARG A 85 4.51 12.79 2.49
CA ARG A 85 3.91 12.89 1.15
C ARG A 85 2.44 13.34 1.21
N ARG A 86 1.65 12.86 2.18
CA ARG A 86 0.25 13.30 2.37
C ARG A 86 0.18 14.76 2.79
N LEU A 87 1.00 15.20 3.74
CA LEU A 87 1.06 16.58 4.20
C LEU A 87 1.46 17.54 3.07
N VAL A 88 2.49 17.20 2.30
CA VAL A 88 2.94 18.01 1.16
C VAL A 88 1.88 18.05 0.06
N LYS A 89 1.20 16.93 -0.24
CA LYS A 89 0.11 16.92 -1.22
C LYS A 89 -1.05 17.82 -0.78
N PHE A 90 -1.47 17.72 0.48
CA PHE A 90 -2.52 18.59 1.02
C PHE A 90 -2.12 20.05 0.94
N HIS A 91 -0.90 20.39 1.38
CA HIS A 91 -0.39 21.75 1.32
C HIS A 91 -0.36 22.29 -0.12
N ARG A 92 0.10 21.49 -1.09
CA ARG A 92 0.10 21.86 -2.52
C ARG A 92 -1.31 22.10 -3.06
N ILE A 93 -2.28 21.26 -2.71
CA ILE A 93 -3.67 21.43 -3.12
C ILE A 93 -4.25 22.70 -2.49
N ALA A 94 -4.04 22.93 -1.20
CA ALA A 94 -4.52 24.11 -0.48
C ALA A 94 -3.97 25.42 -1.08
N LEU A 95 -2.66 25.47 -1.36
CA LEU A 95 -2.06 26.61 -2.05
C LEU A 95 -2.65 26.83 -3.44
N GLY A 96 -2.88 25.76 -4.20
CA GLY A 96 -3.52 25.85 -5.53
C GLY A 96 -4.94 26.41 -5.45
N VAL A 97 -5.76 25.93 -4.51
CA VAL A 97 -7.13 26.43 -4.28
C VAL A 97 -7.12 27.90 -3.86
N PHE A 98 -6.20 28.29 -2.98
CA PHE A 98 -6.06 29.68 -2.53
C PHE A 98 -5.74 30.63 -3.70
N VAL A 99 -4.77 30.26 -4.54
CA VAL A 99 -4.39 31.06 -5.72
C VAL A 99 -5.55 31.19 -6.70
N LEU A 100 -6.26 30.09 -7.00
CA LEU A 100 -7.43 30.12 -7.87
C LEU A 100 -8.55 31.00 -7.30
N GLY A 101 -8.82 30.90 -5.99
CA GLY A 101 -9.79 31.76 -5.32
C GLY A 101 -9.44 33.25 -5.43
N ALA A 102 -8.16 33.60 -5.24
CA ALA A 102 -7.68 34.97 -5.41
C ALA A 102 -7.85 35.47 -6.86
N ILE A 103 -7.59 34.62 -7.86
CA ILE A 103 -7.81 34.97 -9.27
C ILE A 103 -9.30 35.22 -9.53
N ILE A 104 -10.18 34.33 -9.06
CA ILE A 104 -11.64 34.48 -9.21
C ILE A 104 -12.13 35.76 -8.54
N GLN A 105 -11.68 36.05 -7.32
CA GLN A 105 -12.03 37.27 -6.60
C GLN A 105 -11.61 38.53 -7.38
N ASN A 106 -10.39 38.55 -7.92
CA ASN A 106 -9.90 39.66 -8.73
C ASN A 106 -10.68 39.82 -10.05
N LEU A 107 -11.08 38.71 -10.68
CA LEU A 107 -11.91 38.74 -11.89
C LEU A 107 -13.32 39.27 -11.59
N TRP A 108 -13.91 38.86 -10.47
CA TRP A 108 -15.24 39.32 -10.05
C TRP A 108 -15.27 40.84 -9.87
N LEU A 109 -14.25 41.40 -9.21
CA LEU A 109 -14.10 42.86 -9.03
C LEU A 109 -13.93 43.63 -10.35
N ARG A 110 -13.46 42.99 -11.43
CA ARG A 110 -13.31 43.64 -12.74
C ARG A 110 -14.56 43.54 -13.61
N ILE A 111 -15.34 42.48 -13.46
CA ILE A 111 -16.47 42.17 -14.34
C ILE A 111 -17.79 42.72 -13.77
N VAL A 112 -17.95 42.70 -12.44
CA VAL A 112 -19.18 43.16 -11.80
C VAL A 112 -19.15 44.66 -11.63
N PRO A 113 -20.07 45.40 -12.26
CA PRO A 113 -20.11 46.85 -12.13
C PRO A 113 -20.76 47.25 -10.79
N ASP A 114 -20.30 48.35 -10.20
CA ASP A 114 -20.59 48.78 -8.81
C ASP A 114 -22.09 48.91 -8.48
N ASN A 115 -22.91 49.15 -9.51
CA ASN A 115 -24.37 49.26 -9.48
C ASN A 115 -25.09 47.93 -9.18
N LEU A 116 -24.44 46.76 -9.29
CA LEU A 116 -25.03 45.47 -8.92
C LEU A 116 -24.89 45.17 -7.41
N LEU A 117 -23.84 45.67 -6.76
CA LEU A 117 -23.60 45.51 -5.32
C LEU A 117 -24.65 46.24 -4.48
N GLY A 118 -25.05 47.45 -4.90
CA GLY A 118 -26.14 48.20 -4.28
C GLY A 118 -27.49 47.46 -4.34
N LEU A 119 -27.85 46.93 -5.50
CA LEU A 119 -29.11 46.17 -5.70
C LEU A 119 -29.19 44.89 -4.87
N VAL A 120 -28.06 44.18 -4.66
CA VAL A 120 -28.02 42.96 -3.84
C VAL A 120 -28.07 43.27 -2.33
N LEU A 121 -27.47 44.38 -1.89
CA LEU A 121 -27.50 44.83 -0.49
C LEU A 121 -28.88 45.34 -0.08
N GLU A 122 -29.55 46.14 -0.91
CA GLU A 122 -30.89 46.64 -0.62
C GLU A 122 -31.92 45.50 -0.53
N ARG A 123 -31.83 44.50 -1.42
CA ARG A 123 -32.69 43.31 -1.36
C ARG A 123 -32.48 42.45 -0.12
N LYS A 124 -31.28 42.48 0.49
CA LYS A 124 -30.96 41.76 1.74
C LYS A 124 -31.49 42.47 2.98
N LEU A 125 -31.60 43.81 2.96
CA LEU A 125 -32.17 44.60 4.06
C LEU A 125 -33.71 44.49 4.10
N GLU A 126 -34.36 44.46 2.94
CA GLU A 126 -35.81 44.23 2.82
C GLU A 126 -36.27 42.87 3.38
N LEU A 127 -35.47 41.82 3.20
CA LEU A 127 -35.76 40.47 3.71
C LEU A 127 -35.47 40.29 5.22
N PHE A 128 -34.75 41.22 5.85
CA PHE A 128 -34.41 41.17 7.28
C PHE A 128 -35.31 42.08 8.14
N MET A 129 -36.18 42.88 7.50
CA MET A 129 -37.18 43.74 8.16
C MET A 129 -38.62 43.20 8.08
N TRP A 130 -38.78 41.88 7.95
CA TRP A 130 -40.06 41.16 8.13
C TRP A 130 -39.84 39.87 8.89
#